data_AF-A0A845LJB4-F1
#
_entry.id   AF-A0A845LJB4-F1
#
_cell.length_a   1.000
_cell.length_b   1.000
_cell.length_c   1.000
_cell.angle_alpha   90.00
_cell.angle_beta   90.00
_cell.angle_gamma   90.00
#
_symmetry.space_group_name_H-M   'P 1'
#
loop_
_entity.id
_entity.type
_entity.pdbx_description
1 polymer ?
#
loop_
_entity_poly.entity_id
_entity_poly.type
_entity_poly.pdbx_seq_one_letter_code
_entity_poly.pdbx_strand_id
1 'polypeptide(L)'
;MLKQETVTIPKEAALAAAQQLGIEPNRLSSLLDISKASGKKSVGGKDLMEGRQELLRRLAQPYNISFLSSILQDESFFFTTILTGENDYAFYGAEGNDIRLKTVTSDEISLLVRDIIGAAGVCKTNTALSLSRNGLLSLACLLDVIRRRKLENLILHVVGSEPIEIRDLENELAIAQENRDMRWLTPFFLNAFNMKSPFDLKKGLGELADMGIAKLQKNAITLQDEKSGWLDMLGGKKSILGINSMFYHQDSLQLLSTAFLRVGDYLYCIEGGESVAWASIDENQLKEAVLTLIAPGDNPGSAAVKAEPAVADLSETVNIGNGAGDETAAKPAPKFCKYCGTALTPGGKFCRSCGKPVGK
;
A
#
# COMPACT_ATOMS: atom_id res chain seq x y z
N MET A 1 -30.21 9.71 -0.55
CA MET A 1 -29.00 9.17 -1.18
C MET A 1 -29.31 8.89 -2.65
N LEU A 2 -28.81 9.71 -3.56
CA LEU A 2 -28.88 9.39 -5.00
C LEU A 2 -28.06 8.12 -5.22
N LYS A 3 -28.71 7.05 -5.68
CA LYS A 3 -28.02 5.82 -6.13
C LYS A 3 -27.08 6.22 -7.26
N GLN A 4 -25.81 6.48 -6.97
CA GLN A 4 -24.82 6.69 -8.01
C GLN A 4 -24.59 5.34 -8.70
N GLU A 5 -24.99 5.26 -9.96
CA GLU A 5 -25.00 4.05 -10.77
C GLU A 5 -23.57 3.71 -11.22
N THR A 6 -23.19 2.44 -11.10
CA THR A 6 -21.94 1.95 -11.68
C THR A 6 -22.07 1.94 -13.20
N VAL A 7 -21.14 2.60 -13.88
CA VAL A 7 -21.12 2.69 -15.34
C VAL A 7 -20.11 1.69 -15.88
N THR A 8 -20.54 0.84 -16.81
CA THR A 8 -19.66 -0.06 -17.56
C THR A 8 -19.42 0.50 -18.96
N ILE A 9 -18.16 0.57 -19.39
CA ILE A 9 -17.74 1.15 -20.66
C ILE A 9 -16.68 0.24 -21.28
N PRO A 10 -16.74 -0.08 -22.58
CA PRO A 10 -15.62 -0.73 -23.26
C PRO A 10 -14.38 0.18 -23.29
N LYS A 11 -13.18 -0.37 -23.06
CA LYS A 11 -11.90 0.39 -23.04
C LYS A 11 -11.73 1.30 -24.26
N GLU A 12 -11.98 0.76 -25.46
CA GLU A 12 -11.85 1.51 -26.72
C GLU A 12 -12.84 2.67 -26.84
N ALA A 13 -14.05 2.49 -26.30
CA ALA A 13 -15.08 3.52 -26.32
C ALA A 13 -14.75 4.66 -25.35
N ALA A 14 -14.18 4.34 -24.18
CA ALA A 14 -13.76 5.33 -23.19
C ALA A 14 -12.67 6.27 -23.74
N LEU A 15 -11.65 5.71 -24.40
CA LEU A 15 -10.56 6.49 -25.00
C LEU A 15 -11.07 7.40 -26.13
N ALA A 16 -11.92 6.85 -27.01
CA ALA A 16 -12.47 7.61 -28.11
C ALA A 16 -13.42 8.72 -27.65
N ALA A 17 -14.22 8.48 -26.61
CA ALA A 17 -15.06 9.51 -26.02
C ALA A 17 -14.21 10.63 -25.40
N ALA A 18 -13.13 10.30 -24.69
CA ALA A 18 -12.19 11.30 -24.17
C ALA A 18 -11.57 12.15 -25.30
N GLN A 19 -11.13 11.53 -26.39
CA GLN A 19 -10.60 12.24 -27.56
C GLN A 19 -11.65 13.15 -28.23
N GLN A 20 -12.90 12.70 -28.34
CA GLN A 20 -14.00 13.51 -28.88
C GLN A 20 -14.35 14.71 -28.00
N LEU A 21 -14.09 14.63 -26.68
CA LEU A 21 -14.22 15.74 -25.74
C LEU A 21 -13.00 16.69 -25.75
N GLY A 22 -11.96 16.39 -26.53
CA GLY A 22 -10.70 17.13 -26.49
C GLY A 22 -9.93 16.95 -25.17
N ILE A 23 -10.21 15.87 -24.43
CA ILE A 23 -9.53 15.53 -23.18
C ILE A 23 -8.29 14.71 -23.54
N GLU A 24 -7.12 15.33 -23.42
CA GLU A 24 -5.85 14.64 -23.63
C GLU A 24 -5.47 13.77 -22.41
N PRO A 25 -5.12 12.49 -22.61
CA PRO A 25 -4.61 11.65 -21.54
C PRO A 25 -3.34 12.22 -20.92
N ASN A 26 -3.26 12.21 -19.59
CA ASN A 26 -2.08 12.67 -18.85
C ASN A 26 -1.10 11.52 -18.56
N ARG A 27 0.06 11.85 -17.99
CA ARG A 27 1.11 10.86 -17.68
C ARG A 27 0.63 9.70 -16.78
N LEU A 28 -0.28 9.93 -15.82
CA LEU A 28 -0.79 8.90 -14.92
C LEU A 28 -1.79 7.96 -15.61
N SER A 29 -2.63 8.47 -16.50
CA SER A 29 -3.58 7.63 -17.25
C SER A 29 -2.91 6.56 -18.11
N SER A 30 -1.62 6.73 -18.45
CA SER A 30 -0.84 5.74 -19.19
C SER A 30 -0.61 4.45 -18.38
N LEU A 31 -0.66 4.54 -17.04
CA LEU A 31 -0.58 3.41 -16.12
C LEU A 31 -1.88 2.60 -16.09
N LEU A 32 -2.98 3.20 -16.56
CA LEU A 32 -4.21 2.49 -16.81
C LEU A 32 -4.11 1.82 -18.18
N ASP A 33 -4.54 0.56 -18.28
CA ASP A 33 -4.51 -0.26 -19.50
C ASP A 33 -5.57 0.17 -20.54
N ILE A 34 -5.66 1.48 -20.78
CA ILE A 34 -6.66 2.19 -21.58
C ILE A 34 -5.97 2.94 -22.73
N SER A 35 -4.67 3.20 -22.60
CA SER A 35 -3.84 3.95 -23.55
C SER A 35 -3.48 3.18 -24.84
N LYS A 36 -3.71 1.86 -24.90
CA LYS A 36 -3.29 0.97 -26.00
C LYS A 36 -4.37 0.60 -27.02
N ALA A 37 -5.61 1.07 -26.86
CA ALA A 37 -6.69 0.78 -27.80
C ALA A 37 -6.45 1.45 -29.18
N SER A 38 -5.83 0.72 -30.09
CA SER A 38 -5.56 1.14 -31.46
C SER A 38 -6.82 1.00 -32.32
N GLY A 39 -7.64 2.06 -32.38
CA GLY A 39 -8.84 2.04 -33.21
C GLY A 39 -9.25 3.43 -33.70
N LYS A 40 -8.71 3.86 -34.85
CA LYS A 40 -9.10 5.10 -35.57
C LYS A 40 -10.57 5.15 -36.05
N LYS A 41 -11.43 4.21 -35.63
CA LYS A 41 -12.84 4.12 -36.02
C LYS A 41 -13.67 3.46 -34.92
N SER A 42 -13.89 4.11 -33.78
CA SER A 42 -14.95 3.68 -32.86
C SER A 42 -16.18 4.56 -33.06
N VAL A 43 -17.25 3.92 -33.56
CA VAL A 43 -18.53 4.57 -33.92
C VAL A 43 -19.41 4.81 -32.68
N GLY A 44 -19.00 4.37 -31.49
CA GLY A 44 -19.83 4.36 -30.27
C GLY A 44 -19.67 5.55 -29.30
N GLY A 45 -18.89 6.57 -29.64
CA GLY A 45 -18.55 7.65 -28.69
C GLY A 45 -19.71 8.60 -28.32
N LYS A 46 -20.67 8.84 -29.22
CA LYS A 46 -21.67 9.91 -29.05
C LYS A 46 -22.67 9.68 -27.91
N ASP A 47 -23.15 8.45 -27.72
CA ASP A 47 -24.14 8.13 -26.68
C ASP A 47 -23.53 8.06 -25.26
N LEU A 48 -22.20 7.95 -25.18
CA LEU A 48 -21.47 7.89 -23.92
C LEU A 48 -21.23 9.27 -23.29
N MET A 49 -21.46 10.35 -24.04
CA MET A 49 -21.00 11.72 -23.71
C MET A 49 -21.98 12.45 -22.78
N GLU A 50 -23.25 12.07 -22.79
CA GLU A 50 -24.28 12.77 -22.02
C GLU A 50 -24.22 12.36 -20.54
N GLY A 51 -23.88 13.31 -19.65
CA GLY A 51 -23.83 13.09 -18.20
C GLY A 51 -22.61 12.31 -17.66
N ARG A 52 -21.68 11.86 -18.51
CA ARG A 52 -20.51 11.04 -18.10
C ARG A 52 -19.15 11.69 -18.36
N GLN A 53 -19.13 12.97 -18.75
CA GLN A 53 -17.91 13.71 -19.07
C GLN A 53 -16.89 13.71 -17.93
N GLU A 54 -17.36 13.86 -16.68
CA GLU A 54 -16.47 13.93 -15.53
C GLU A 54 -15.79 12.59 -15.23
N LEU A 55 -16.49 11.47 -15.45
CA LEU A 55 -15.91 10.13 -15.30
C LEU A 55 -14.84 9.85 -16.36
N LEU A 56 -15.10 10.26 -17.60
CA LEU A 56 -14.12 10.15 -18.69
C LEU A 56 -12.91 11.07 -18.47
N ARG A 57 -13.13 12.27 -17.91
CA ARG A 57 -12.06 13.18 -17.50
C ARG A 57 -11.19 12.56 -16.41
N ARG A 58 -11.76 12.01 -15.34
CA ARG A 58 -11.01 11.30 -14.28
C ARG A 58 -10.18 10.13 -14.81
N LEU A 59 -10.72 9.40 -15.77
CA LEU A 59 -10.03 8.28 -16.41
C LEU A 59 -8.81 8.73 -17.22
N ALA A 60 -8.96 9.81 -18.00
CA ALA A 60 -7.92 10.32 -18.88
C ALA A 60 -6.93 11.25 -18.14
N GLN A 61 -7.35 11.93 -17.09
CA GLN A 61 -6.56 12.94 -16.38
C GLN A 61 -6.60 12.78 -14.85
N PRO A 62 -6.26 11.59 -14.29
CA PRO A 62 -6.18 11.43 -12.84
C PRO A 62 -5.03 12.26 -12.26
N TYR A 63 -5.26 12.87 -11.09
CA TYR A 63 -4.26 13.59 -10.30
C TYR A 63 -3.60 12.67 -9.25
N ASN A 64 -4.25 11.57 -8.91
CA ASN A 64 -3.69 10.46 -8.13
C ASN A 64 -4.37 9.15 -8.56
N ILE A 65 -3.62 8.06 -8.55
CA ILE A 65 -4.12 6.69 -8.68
C ILE A 65 -3.74 5.94 -7.40
N SER A 66 -4.74 5.56 -6.60
CA SER A 66 -4.53 4.77 -5.39
C SER A 66 -5.01 3.33 -5.58
N PHE A 67 -4.11 2.37 -5.44
CA PHE A 67 -4.41 0.94 -5.44
C PHE A 67 -4.65 0.47 -4.02
N LEU A 68 -5.79 -0.17 -3.82
CA LEU A 68 -6.19 -0.73 -2.54
C LEU A 68 -6.20 -2.26 -2.66
N SER A 69 -5.43 -2.93 -1.80
CA SER A 69 -5.37 -4.40 -1.70
C SER A 69 -5.67 -4.82 -0.27
N SER A 70 -6.63 -5.72 -0.06
CA SER A 70 -7.01 -6.18 1.27
C SER A 70 -7.18 -7.68 1.34
N ILE A 71 -6.78 -8.24 2.48
CA ILE A 71 -7.24 -9.54 2.95
C ILE A 71 -8.24 -9.32 4.07
N LEU A 72 -9.48 -9.76 3.84
CA LEU A 72 -10.58 -9.65 4.80
C LEU A 72 -10.48 -10.72 5.88
N GLN A 73 -11.36 -10.63 6.89
CA GLN A 73 -11.37 -11.55 8.02
C GLN A 73 -11.67 -13.01 7.65
N ASP A 74 -12.42 -13.23 6.58
CA ASP A 74 -12.69 -14.56 6.01
C ASP A 74 -11.59 -15.03 5.04
N GLU A 75 -10.44 -14.35 5.03
CA GLU A 75 -9.29 -14.60 4.16
C GLU A 75 -9.61 -14.42 2.65
N SER A 76 -10.72 -13.75 2.31
CA SER A 76 -11.00 -13.33 0.94
C SER A 76 -10.19 -12.09 0.54
N PHE A 77 -9.94 -11.96 -0.76
CA PHE A 77 -9.21 -10.85 -1.32
C PHE A 77 -10.17 -9.77 -1.83
N PHE A 78 -9.84 -8.52 -1.52
CA PHE A 78 -10.50 -7.35 -2.09
C PHE A 78 -9.47 -6.45 -2.75
N PHE A 79 -9.73 -6.08 -4.01
CA PHE A 79 -8.91 -5.14 -4.75
C PHE A 79 -9.79 -4.08 -5.38
N THR A 80 -9.37 -2.83 -5.27
CA THR A 80 -9.98 -1.75 -6.04
C THR A 80 -8.96 -0.67 -6.35
N THR A 81 -9.24 0.13 -7.37
CA THR A 81 -8.44 1.31 -7.71
C THR A 81 -9.30 2.54 -7.50
N ILE A 82 -8.72 3.57 -6.91
CA ILE A 82 -9.33 4.89 -6.74
C ILE A 82 -8.63 5.84 -7.71
N LEU A 83 -9.43 6.49 -8.54
CA LEU A 83 -9.00 7.59 -9.39
C LEU A 83 -9.41 8.88 -8.72
N THR A 84 -8.45 9.75 -8.45
CA THR A 84 -8.68 11.08 -7.88
C THR A 84 -8.54 12.12 -8.98
N GLY A 85 -9.59 12.90 -9.21
CA GLY A 85 -9.54 14.12 -10.02
C GLY A 85 -9.14 15.33 -9.17
N GLU A 86 -9.30 16.54 -9.70
CA GLU A 86 -8.96 17.77 -8.97
C GLU A 86 -9.82 17.96 -7.71
N ASN A 87 -11.11 17.63 -7.79
CA ASN A 87 -12.09 17.86 -6.72
C ASN A 87 -13.05 16.68 -6.51
N ASP A 88 -12.80 15.54 -7.14
CA ASP A 88 -13.72 14.41 -7.15
C ASP A 88 -12.99 13.05 -7.22
N TYR A 89 -13.75 11.97 -7.01
CA TYR A 89 -13.20 10.62 -6.91
C TYR A 89 -14.05 9.60 -7.68
N ALA A 90 -13.41 8.54 -8.16
CA ALA A 90 -14.08 7.37 -8.71
C ALA A 90 -13.41 6.08 -8.26
N PHE A 91 -14.21 5.03 -8.04
CA PHE A 91 -13.70 3.67 -8.14
C PHE A 91 -13.54 3.28 -9.59
N TYR A 92 -12.44 2.58 -9.86
CA TYR A 92 -12.08 1.99 -11.14
C TYR A 92 -11.86 0.48 -10.97
N GLY A 93 -12.48 -0.29 -11.86
CA GLY A 93 -12.19 -1.71 -12.05
C GLY A 93 -12.12 -2.02 -13.54
N ALA A 94 -11.21 -2.91 -13.94
CA ALA A 94 -11.13 -3.41 -15.30
C ALA A 94 -11.36 -4.92 -15.30
N GLU A 95 -12.22 -5.39 -16.20
CA GLU A 95 -12.52 -6.80 -16.37
C GLU A 95 -12.57 -7.12 -17.87
N GLY A 96 -11.56 -7.84 -18.37
CA GLY A 96 -11.41 -8.09 -19.80
C GLY A 96 -11.27 -6.79 -20.60
N ASN A 97 -12.23 -6.55 -21.49
CA ASN A 97 -12.27 -5.35 -22.34
C ASN A 97 -13.12 -4.20 -21.76
N ASP A 98 -13.77 -4.43 -20.62
CA ASP A 98 -14.67 -3.46 -20.01
C ASP A 98 -14.01 -2.80 -18.80
N ILE A 99 -14.29 -1.50 -18.64
CA ILE A 99 -14.00 -0.75 -17.43
C ILE A 99 -15.31 -0.46 -16.70
N ARG A 100 -15.25 -0.53 -15.39
CA ARG A 100 -16.33 -0.16 -14.47
C ARG A 100 -15.89 1.06 -13.70
N LEU A 101 -16.70 2.10 -13.76
CA LEU A 101 -16.48 3.35 -13.06
C LEU A 101 -17.66 3.67 -12.17
N LYS A 102 -17.37 4.13 -10.95
CA LYS A 102 -18.40 4.59 -10.02
C LYS A 102 -17.90 5.85 -9.33
N THR A 103 -18.60 6.97 -9.50
CA THR A 103 -18.33 8.18 -8.73
C THR A 103 -18.51 7.88 -7.25
N VAL A 104 -17.64 8.45 -6.43
CA VAL A 104 -17.70 8.36 -4.98
C VAL A 104 -17.20 9.65 -4.34
N THR A 105 -17.55 9.83 -3.08
CA THR A 105 -17.00 10.88 -2.22
C THR A 105 -15.82 10.33 -1.40
N SER A 106 -14.98 11.23 -0.90
CA SER A 106 -13.90 10.86 0.02
C SER A 106 -14.40 10.23 1.31
N ASP A 107 -15.56 10.65 1.82
CA ASP A 107 -16.22 10.04 2.98
C ASP A 107 -16.69 8.61 2.68
N GLU A 108 -17.26 8.34 1.51
CA GLU A 108 -17.62 6.97 1.11
C GLU A 108 -16.40 6.06 0.98
N ILE A 109 -15.27 6.58 0.45
CA ILE A 109 -14.00 5.83 0.41
C ILE A 109 -13.52 5.53 1.84
N SER A 110 -13.52 6.54 2.72
CA SER A 110 -13.10 6.36 4.11
C SER A 110 -13.98 5.35 4.85
N LEU A 111 -15.30 5.37 4.63
CA LEU A 111 -16.22 4.40 5.21
C LEU A 111 -15.97 2.99 4.66
N LEU A 112 -15.76 2.86 3.35
CA LEU A 112 -15.41 1.57 2.75
C LEU A 112 -14.13 0.99 3.37
N VAL A 113 -13.07 1.80 3.47
CA VAL A 113 -11.80 1.37 4.07
C VAL A 113 -12.00 0.95 5.52
N ARG A 114 -12.72 1.76 6.32
CA ARG A 114 -13.07 1.44 7.70
C ARG A 114 -13.76 0.09 7.82
N ASP A 115 -14.74 -0.18 6.96
CA ASP A 115 -15.54 -1.39 7.02
C ASP A 115 -14.73 -2.61 6.56
N ILE A 116 -13.93 -2.48 5.49
CA ILE A 116 -13.03 -3.52 4.97
C ILE A 116 -12.00 -3.95 6.01
N ILE A 117 -11.32 -2.99 6.65
CA ILE A 117 -10.31 -3.31 7.68
C ILE A 117 -10.96 -3.68 9.02
N GLY A 118 -12.28 -3.51 9.19
CA GLY A 118 -12.96 -3.76 10.45
C GLY A 118 -12.53 -2.80 11.56
N ALA A 119 -12.40 -1.51 11.24
CA ALA A 119 -11.91 -0.49 12.17
C ALA A 119 -12.94 -0.06 13.21
N ALA A 120 -14.21 -0.44 13.05
CA ALA A 120 -15.25 -0.07 14.01
C ALA A 120 -14.91 -0.54 15.43
N GLY A 121 -14.88 0.40 16.38
CA GLY A 121 -14.62 0.13 17.80
C GLY A 121 -13.17 -0.22 18.11
N VAL A 122 -12.20 0.13 17.25
CA VAL A 122 -10.79 -0.13 17.55
C VAL A 122 -10.29 0.72 18.72
N CYS A 123 -9.51 0.07 19.57
CA CYS A 123 -8.74 0.69 20.63
C CYS A 123 -7.37 1.11 20.11
N LYS A 124 -6.91 2.27 20.55
CA LYS A 124 -5.55 2.73 20.31
C LYS A 124 -4.63 2.27 21.44
N THR A 125 -3.49 1.70 21.09
CA THR A 125 -2.37 1.53 22.02
C THR A 125 -1.38 2.69 21.88
N ASN A 126 -0.44 2.81 22.80
CA ASN A 126 0.70 3.72 22.66
C ASN A 126 1.89 3.08 21.93
N THR A 127 1.66 2.03 21.13
CA THR A 127 2.71 1.39 20.35
C THR A 127 3.17 2.34 19.24
N ALA A 128 4.47 2.64 19.22
CA ALA A 128 5.14 3.35 18.15
C ALA A 128 6.53 2.76 17.97
N LEU A 129 6.79 2.17 16.80
CA LEU A 129 8.08 1.60 16.42
C LEU A 129 8.59 2.33 15.18
N SER A 130 9.90 2.51 15.12
CA SER A 130 10.61 3.00 13.94
C SER A 130 11.56 1.91 13.53
N LEU A 131 11.24 1.22 12.43
CA LEU A 131 11.97 0.07 11.94
C LEU A 131 12.74 0.42 10.66
N SER A 132 13.89 -0.19 10.42
CA SER A 132 14.43 -0.30 9.07
C SER A 132 13.59 -1.25 8.22
N ARG A 133 13.80 -1.23 6.89
CA ARG A 133 13.22 -2.25 5.99
C ARG A 133 13.58 -3.68 6.40
N ASN A 134 14.82 -3.88 6.86
CA ASN A 134 15.26 -5.17 7.39
C ASN A 134 14.53 -5.51 8.70
N GLY A 135 14.36 -4.54 9.60
CA GLY A 135 13.61 -4.73 10.86
C GLY A 135 12.15 -5.11 10.63
N LEU A 136 11.45 -4.43 9.69
CA LEU A 136 10.08 -4.78 9.31
C LEU A 136 9.99 -6.21 8.77
N LEU A 137 10.85 -6.59 7.83
CA LEU A 137 10.81 -7.94 7.25
C LEU A 137 11.22 -9.01 8.25
N SER A 138 12.23 -8.78 9.08
CA SER A 138 12.58 -9.70 10.17
C SER A 138 11.41 -9.92 11.12
N LEU A 139 10.65 -8.86 11.44
CA LEU A 139 9.46 -8.97 12.29
C LEU A 139 8.35 -9.74 11.58
N ALA A 140 8.09 -9.45 10.30
CA ALA A 140 7.09 -10.15 9.51
C ALA A 140 7.40 -11.65 9.36
N CYS A 141 8.65 -12.00 9.01
CA CYS A 141 9.10 -13.39 8.93
C CYS A 141 8.96 -14.10 10.27
N LEU A 142 9.34 -13.45 11.37
CA LEU A 142 9.21 -14.01 12.71
C LEU A 142 7.73 -14.30 13.06
N LEU A 143 6.82 -13.37 12.76
CA LEU A 143 5.39 -13.54 12.99
C LEU A 143 4.78 -14.66 12.14
N ASP A 144 5.17 -14.74 10.86
CA ASP A 144 4.71 -15.79 9.96
C ASP A 144 5.22 -17.17 10.40
N VAL A 145 6.49 -17.29 10.81
CA VAL A 145 7.05 -18.54 11.37
C VAL A 145 6.31 -18.95 12.64
N ILE A 146 6.06 -18.02 13.58
CA ILE A 146 5.29 -18.29 14.80
C ILE A 146 3.88 -18.79 14.44
N ARG A 147 3.19 -18.10 13.53
CA ARG A 147 1.83 -18.46 13.10
C ARG A 147 1.82 -19.83 12.42
N ARG A 148 2.76 -20.10 11.52
CA ARG A 148 2.87 -21.38 10.80
C ARG A 148 3.09 -22.53 11.78
N ARG A 149 4.06 -22.42 12.69
CA ARG A 149 4.29 -23.43 13.73
C ARG A 149 3.06 -23.66 14.61
N LYS A 150 2.33 -22.60 14.99
CA LYS A 150 1.08 -22.75 15.74
C LYS A 150 0.03 -23.56 14.97
N LEU A 151 -0.14 -23.29 13.67
CA LEU A 151 -1.08 -24.02 12.82
C LEU A 151 -0.65 -25.48 12.61
N GLU A 152 0.64 -25.73 12.38
CA GLU A 152 1.21 -27.08 12.25
C GLU A 152 1.03 -27.89 13.53
N ASN A 153 1.31 -27.29 14.69
CA ASN A 153 1.11 -27.90 16.00
C ASN A 153 -0.35 -28.30 16.24
N LEU A 154 -1.31 -27.46 15.81
CA LEU A 154 -2.74 -27.77 15.90
C LEU A 154 -3.12 -28.97 15.03
N ILE A 155 -2.59 -29.04 13.81
CA ILE A 155 -2.85 -30.14 12.87
C ILE A 155 -2.22 -31.45 13.34
N LEU A 156 -0.97 -31.38 13.83
CA LEU A 156 -0.19 -32.55 14.24
C LEU A 156 -0.48 -32.97 15.69
N HIS A 157 -1.29 -32.21 16.42
CA HIS A 157 -1.55 -32.40 17.86
C HIS A 157 -0.28 -32.49 18.71
N VAL A 158 0.74 -31.71 18.36
CA VAL A 158 2.01 -31.62 19.09
C VAL A 158 2.16 -30.26 19.75
N VAL A 159 2.80 -30.22 20.92
CA VAL A 159 3.26 -28.96 21.51
C VAL A 159 4.64 -28.69 20.95
N GLY A 160 4.72 -27.85 19.93
CA GLY A 160 6.00 -27.42 19.37
C GLY A 160 6.81 -26.70 20.45
N SER A 161 7.97 -27.28 20.78
CA SER A 161 8.91 -26.76 21.77
C SER A 161 10.27 -26.41 21.16
N GLU A 162 10.42 -26.62 19.84
CA GLU A 162 11.66 -26.33 19.15
C GLU A 162 11.90 -24.82 19.12
N PRO A 163 13.14 -24.37 19.39
CA PRO A 163 13.50 -22.97 19.27
C PRO A 163 13.30 -22.49 17.82
N ILE A 164 13.00 -21.21 17.65
CA ILE A 164 12.99 -20.59 16.32
C ILE A 164 14.45 -20.29 15.98
N GLU A 165 14.93 -20.70 14.81
CA GLU A 165 16.27 -20.41 14.33
C GLU A 165 16.25 -19.34 13.24
N ILE A 166 17.39 -18.67 13.03
CA ILE A 166 17.56 -17.70 11.92
C ILE A 166 17.25 -18.37 10.57
N ARG A 167 17.62 -19.65 10.42
CA ARG A 167 17.34 -20.42 9.20
C ARG A 167 15.84 -20.54 8.91
N ASP A 168 14.99 -20.58 9.94
CA ASP A 168 13.54 -20.63 9.73
C ASP A 168 13.04 -19.34 9.08
N LEU A 169 13.57 -18.19 9.49
CA LEU A 169 13.24 -16.89 8.90
C LEU A 169 13.80 -16.76 7.48
N GLU A 170 15.01 -17.28 7.22
CA GLU A 170 15.59 -17.33 5.87
C GLU A 170 14.73 -18.18 4.92
N ASN A 171 14.26 -19.34 5.38
CA ASN A 171 13.36 -20.20 4.63
C ASN A 171 12.01 -19.51 4.39
N GLU A 172 11.42 -18.86 5.40
CA GLU A 172 10.15 -18.15 5.25
C GLU A 172 10.27 -16.97 4.27
N LEU A 173 11.39 -16.24 4.30
CA LEU A 173 11.65 -15.18 3.34
C LEU A 173 11.77 -15.73 1.92
N ALA A 174 12.48 -16.85 1.72
CA ALA A 174 12.59 -17.49 0.41
C ALA A 174 11.21 -17.94 -0.10
N ILE A 175 10.40 -18.57 0.75
CA ILE A 175 9.02 -18.95 0.43
C ILE A 175 8.20 -17.71 0.06
N ALA A 176 8.29 -16.62 0.81
CA ALA A 176 7.53 -15.40 0.53
C ALA A 176 7.95 -14.71 -0.79
N GLN A 177 9.23 -14.84 -1.19
CA GLN A 177 9.74 -14.32 -2.45
C GLN A 177 9.27 -15.14 -3.65
N GLU A 178 9.19 -16.47 -3.50
CA GLU A 178 8.72 -17.39 -4.53
C GLU A 178 7.19 -17.43 -4.62
N ASN A 179 6.52 -17.47 -3.46
CA ASN A 179 5.08 -17.60 -3.28
C ASN A 179 4.52 -16.35 -2.60
N ARG A 180 3.94 -15.45 -3.41
CA ARG A 180 3.40 -14.16 -2.96
C ARG A 180 1.99 -14.26 -2.37
N ASP A 181 1.74 -15.26 -1.53
CA ASP A 181 0.45 -15.41 -0.85
C ASP A 181 0.25 -14.31 0.19
N MET A 182 -0.42 -13.22 -0.21
CA MET A 182 -0.61 -12.02 0.61
C MET A 182 -1.43 -12.23 1.89
N ARG A 183 -1.93 -13.45 2.14
CA ARG A 183 -2.50 -13.82 3.45
C ARG A 183 -1.45 -13.89 4.55
N TRP A 184 -0.16 -13.97 4.21
CA TRP A 184 0.96 -13.92 5.14
C TRP A 184 1.58 -12.51 5.18
N LEU A 185 2.13 -12.10 6.32
CA LEU A 185 2.60 -10.72 6.51
C LEU A 185 3.83 -10.41 5.66
N THR A 186 4.75 -11.36 5.53
CA THR A 186 6.00 -11.21 4.77
C THR A 186 5.73 -10.95 3.29
N PRO A 187 5.03 -11.83 2.54
CA PRO A 187 4.72 -11.55 1.13
C PRO A 187 3.81 -10.33 0.96
N PHE A 188 2.92 -10.06 1.92
CA PHE A 188 2.11 -8.84 1.90
C PHE A 188 2.99 -7.59 1.95
N PHE A 189 3.91 -7.47 2.91
CA PHE A 189 4.76 -6.28 3.04
C PHE A 189 5.78 -6.14 1.91
N LEU A 190 6.32 -7.26 1.40
CA LEU A 190 7.13 -7.26 0.19
C LEU A 190 6.39 -6.62 -0.98
N ASN A 191 5.10 -6.97 -1.16
CA ASN A 191 4.25 -6.40 -2.21
C ASN A 191 3.85 -4.94 -1.92
N ALA A 192 3.29 -4.67 -0.73
CA ALA A 192 2.73 -3.38 -0.35
C ALA A 192 3.78 -2.26 -0.41
N PHE A 193 5.02 -2.55 -0.01
CA PHE A 193 6.11 -1.55 0.00
C PHE A 193 7.10 -1.70 -1.15
N ASN A 194 6.78 -2.51 -2.17
CA ASN A 194 7.64 -2.83 -3.32
C ASN A 194 9.10 -3.11 -2.89
N MET A 195 9.27 -3.95 -1.88
CA MET A 195 10.58 -4.22 -1.29
C MET A 195 11.32 -5.26 -2.12
N LYS A 196 12.53 -4.93 -2.58
CA LYS A 196 13.39 -5.82 -3.36
C LYS A 196 14.61 -6.25 -2.56
N SER A 197 15.08 -7.46 -2.82
CA SER A 197 16.28 -8.06 -2.23
C SER A 197 17.55 -7.27 -2.65
N PRO A 198 18.67 -7.38 -1.92
CA PRO A 198 18.93 -8.26 -0.77
C PRO A 198 18.39 -7.71 0.57
N PHE A 199 17.94 -8.62 1.45
CA PHE A 199 17.57 -8.31 2.83
C PHE A 199 18.55 -8.93 3.80
N ASP A 200 18.93 -8.17 4.82
CA ASP A 200 19.80 -8.65 5.90
C ASP A 200 18.95 -8.92 7.15
N LEU A 201 18.47 -10.17 7.26
CA LEU A 201 17.65 -10.60 8.38
C LEU A 201 18.41 -10.55 9.72
N LYS A 202 19.73 -10.71 9.73
CA LYS A 202 20.53 -10.61 10.95
C LYS A 202 20.58 -9.18 11.46
N LYS A 203 20.77 -8.22 10.55
CA LYS A 203 20.69 -6.79 10.88
C LYS A 203 19.29 -6.42 11.40
N GLY A 204 18.24 -6.89 10.74
CA GLY A 204 16.86 -6.65 11.18
C GLY A 204 16.56 -7.28 12.55
N LEU A 205 17.04 -8.51 12.81
CA LEU A 205 16.91 -9.15 14.12
C LEU A 205 17.72 -8.43 15.21
N GLY A 206 18.88 -7.87 14.89
CA GLY A 206 19.64 -7.02 15.80
C GLY A 206 18.83 -5.80 16.24
N GLU A 207 18.17 -5.13 15.29
CA GLU A 207 17.25 -4.03 15.58
C GLU A 207 16.08 -4.46 16.48
N LEU A 208 15.46 -5.61 16.21
CA LEU A 208 14.41 -6.15 17.07
C LEU A 208 14.93 -6.52 18.48
N ALA A 209 16.19 -6.93 18.59
CA ALA A 209 16.81 -7.21 19.88
C ALA A 209 17.07 -5.92 20.68
N ASP A 210 17.53 -4.86 20.03
CA ASP A 210 17.71 -3.54 20.64
C ASP A 210 16.38 -2.95 21.14
N MET A 211 15.26 -3.30 20.50
CA MET A 211 13.91 -2.93 20.92
C MET A 211 13.32 -3.84 22.02
N GLY A 212 14.06 -4.87 22.45
CA GLY A 212 13.60 -5.85 23.43
C GLY A 212 12.46 -6.75 22.93
N ILE A 213 12.28 -6.89 21.62
CA ILE A 213 11.25 -7.76 21.01
C ILE A 213 11.75 -9.21 20.96
N ALA A 214 13.01 -9.39 20.59
CA ALA A 214 13.66 -10.69 20.48
C ALA A 214 15.01 -10.71 21.23
N LYS A 215 15.55 -11.89 21.45
CA LYS A 215 16.91 -12.10 21.94
C LYS A 215 17.58 -13.16 21.07
N LEU A 216 18.72 -12.77 20.51
CA LEU A 216 19.55 -13.63 19.68
C LEU A 216 20.51 -14.43 20.55
N GLN A 217 20.47 -15.76 20.43
CA GLN A 217 21.36 -16.69 21.11
C GLN A 217 22.02 -17.60 20.07
N LYS A 218 23.22 -17.21 19.61
CA LYS A 218 23.91 -17.84 18.47
C LYS A 218 23.02 -17.84 17.22
N ASN A 219 22.32 -18.94 16.94
CA ASN A 219 21.40 -19.10 15.81
C ASN A 219 19.93 -19.18 16.23
N ALA A 220 19.65 -19.27 17.54
CA ALA A 220 18.29 -19.33 18.07
C ALA A 220 17.77 -17.93 18.38
N ILE A 221 16.46 -17.75 18.19
CA ILE A 221 15.69 -16.56 18.46
C ILE A 221 14.75 -16.91 19.61
N THR A 222 14.89 -16.17 20.71
CA THR A 222 14.01 -16.28 21.88
C THR A 222 13.18 -15.01 21.97
N LEU A 223 11.87 -15.15 22.16
CA LEU A 223 10.99 -13.99 22.37
C LEU A 223 11.17 -13.48 23.80
N GLN A 224 11.12 -12.17 24.00
CA GLN A 224 11.14 -11.63 25.36
C GLN A 224 9.76 -11.69 25.98
N ASP A 225 9.66 -12.17 27.22
CA ASP A 225 8.39 -12.43 27.91
C ASP A 225 7.47 -11.20 27.97
N GLU A 226 8.03 -10.00 28.11
CA GLU A 226 7.25 -8.74 28.13
C GLU A 226 6.55 -8.43 26.79
N LYS A 227 7.08 -8.94 25.68
CA LYS A 227 6.59 -8.68 24.32
C LYS A 227 5.99 -9.91 23.65
N SER A 228 6.11 -11.09 24.25
CA SER A 228 5.58 -12.35 23.71
C SER A 228 4.06 -12.28 23.50
N GLY A 229 3.32 -11.73 24.46
CA GLY A 229 1.88 -11.52 24.34
C GLY A 229 1.49 -10.57 23.19
N TRP A 230 2.31 -9.54 22.94
CA TRP A 230 2.10 -8.63 21.81
C TRP A 230 2.38 -9.31 20.46
N LEU A 231 3.45 -10.10 20.36
CA LEU A 231 3.77 -10.87 19.14
C LEU A 231 2.71 -11.95 18.86
N ASP A 232 2.27 -12.65 19.89
CA ASP A 232 1.20 -13.64 19.80
C ASP A 232 -0.10 -13.02 19.30
N MET A 233 -0.43 -11.85 19.84
CA MET A 233 -1.56 -11.06 19.40
C MET A 233 -1.40 -10.68 17.92
N LEU A 234 -0.24 -10.14 17.49
CA LEU A 234 0.02 -9.79 16.08
C LEU A 234 -0.11 -10.97 15.12
N GLY A 235 0.29 -12.19 15.51
CA GLY A 235 0.10 -13.40 14.72
C GLY A 235 -1.38 -13.74 14.46
N GLY A 236 -2.26 -13.31 15.37
CA GLY A 236 -3.72 -13.40 15.29
C GLY A 236 -4.38 -12.27 14.48
N LYS A 237 -3.74 -11.81 13.39
CA LYS A 237 -4.31 -10.78 12.51
C LYS A 237 -5.72 -11.16 12.05
N LYS A 238 -6.63 -10.18 12.04
CA LYS A 238 -7.98 -10.30 11.51
C LYS A 238 -8.01 -9.91 10.04
N SER A 239 -7.44 -8.76 9.68
CA SER A 239 -7.42 -8.27 8.31
C SER A 239 -6.17 -7.41 8.09
N ILE A 240 -5.78 -7.29 6.82
CA ILE A 240 -4.68 -6.43 6.40
C ILE A 240 -5.09 -5.70 5.13
N LEU A 241 -4.70 -4.43 5.02
CA LEU A 241 -5.04 -3.53 3.93
C LEU A 241 -3.80 -2.76 3.51
N GLY A 242 -3.53 -2.67 2.22
CA GLY A 242 -2.48 -1.85 1.64
C GLY A 242 -3.10 -0.78 0.77
N ILE A 243 -2.56 0.43 0.83
CA ILE A 243 -2.91 1.53 -0.08
C ILE A 243 -1.61 2.07 -0.67
N ASN A 244 -1.50 1.98 -1.99
CA ASN A 244 -0.37 2.48 -2.77
C ASN A 244 -0.85 3.59 -3.69
N SER A 245 -0.37 4.81 -3.47
CA SER A 245 -0.84 5.99 -4.18
C SER A 245 0.26 6.59 -5.03
N MET A 246 -0.07 6.86 -6.29
CA MET A 246 0.82 7.40 -7.30
C MET A 246 0.31 8.76 -7.75
N PHE A 247 1.12 9.80 -7.53
CA PHE A 247 0.77 11.17 -7.86
C PHE A 247 2.01 11.97 -8.25
N TYR A 248 1.85 13.10 -8.93
CA TYR A 248 2.97 13.99 -9.21
C TYR A 248 3.09 15.06 -8.14
N HIS A 249 4.32 15.41 -7.79
CA HIS A 249 4.63 16.60 -7.00
C HIS A 249 5.89 17.25 -7.58
N GLN A 250 5.80 18.53 -7.95
CA GLN A 250 6.89 19.29 -8.57
C GLN A 250 7.49 18.54 -9.79
N ASP A 251 6.63 18.08 -10.70
CA ASP A 251 6.96 17.29 -11.90
C ASP A 251 7.62 15.91 -11.65
N SER A 252 7.78 15.50 -10.39
CA SER A 252 8.31 14.20 -10.00
C SER A 252 7.19 13.24 -9.59
N LEU A 253 7.22 12.02 -10.13
CA LEU A 253 6.31 10.96 -9.72
C LEU A 253 6.66 10.51 -8.30
N GLN A 254 5.69 10.62 -7.39
CA GLN A 254 5.77 10.16 -6.02
C GLN A 254 4.98 8.86 -5.85
N LEU A 255 5.50 7.99 -4.98
CA LEU A 255 4.83 6.78 -4.52
C LEU A 255 4.69 6.87 -3.01
N LEU A 256 3.45 6.81 -2.52
CA LEU A 256 3.15 6.72 -1.10
C LEU A 256 2.52 5.35 -0.81
N SER A 257 3.15 4.58 0.08
CA SER A 257 2.74 3.23 0.43
C SER A 257 2.46 3.13 1.93
N THR A 258 1.25 2.71 2.27
CA THR A 258 0.82 2.51 3.66
C THR A 258 0.07 1.19 3.79
N ALA A 259 0.35 0.46 4.85
CA ALA A 259 -0.38 -0.72 5.24
C ALA A 259 -1.12 -0.49 6.57
N PHE A 260 -2.30 -1.10 6.70
CA PHE A 260 -3.10 -1.13 7.91
C PHE A 260 -3.29 -2.58 8.33
N LEU A 261 -3.05 -2.85 9.61
CA LEU A 261 -3.11 -4.20 10.17
C LEU A 261 -4.09 -4.22 11.34
N ARG A 262 -5.18 -4.99 11.18
CA ARG A 262 -6.18 -5.21 12.22
C ARG A 262 -5.84 -6.46 13.02
N VAL A 263 -5.70 -6.30 14.33
CA VAL A 263 -5.36 -7.40 15.24
C VAL A 263 -6.19 -7.27 16.51
N GLY A 264 -6.95 -8.31 16.89
CA GLY A 264 -7.75 -8.30 18.13
C GLY A 264 -8.74 -7.13 18.15
N ASP A 265 -8.52 -6.13 19.02
CA ASP A 265 -9.25 -4.85 19.11
C ASP A 265 -8.41 -3.63 18.73
N TYR A 266 -7.21 -3.84 18.20
CA TYR A 266 -6.27 -2.80 17.81
C TYR A 266 -6.14 -2.66 16.29
N LEU A 267 -5.79 -1.44 15.87
CA LEU A 267 -5.41 -1.13 14.50
C LEU A 267 -4.01 -0.52 14.50
N TYR A 268 -3.21 -0.94 13.53
CA TYR A 268 -1.88 -0.41 13.27
C TYR A 268 -1.81 0.21 11.89
N CYS A 269 -1.13 1.34 11.78
CA CYS A 269 -0.68 1.97 10.55
C CYS A 269 0.82 1.71 10.39
N ILE A 270 1.21 1.24 9.21
CA ILE A 270 2.59 0.97 8.83
C ILE A 270 2.89 1.79 7.58
N GLU A 271 3.72 2.81 7.70
CA GLU A 271 4.07 3.72 6.60
C GLU A 271 5.46 3.38 6.06
N GLY A 272 5.54 3.19 4.74
CA GLY A 272 6.79 2.89 4.03
C GLY A 272 7.60 4.15 3.70
N GLY A 273 8.92 4.02 3.67
CA GLY A 273 9.85 5.13 3.36
C GLY A 273 11.33 4.71 3.45
N GLU A 274 12.20 5.66 3.81
CA GLU A 274 13.59 5.38 4.22
C GLU A 274 13.61 4.57 5.54
N SER A 275 12.73 4.94 6.47
CA SER A 275 12.39 4.18 7.66
C SER A 275 10.91 3.81 7.64
N VAL A 276 10.57 2.68 8.24
CA VAL A 276 9.20 2.21 8.40
C VAL A 276 8.67 2.68 9.75
N ALA A 277 7.60 3.47 9.75
CA ALA A 277 6.88 3.83 10.97
C ALA A 277 5.75 2.83 11.21
N TRP A 278 5.69 2.22 12.40
CA TRP A 278 4.60 1.34 12.80
C TRP A 278 3.96 1.90 14.07
N ALA A 279 2.73 2.39 13.96
CA ALA A 279 2.03 3.04 15.06
C ALA A 279 0.62 2.47 15.24
N SER A 280 0.15 2.35 16.48
CA SER A 280 -1.26 2.11 16.73
C SER A 280 -2.07 3.39 16.49
N ILE A 281 -3.20 3.23 15.82
CA ILE A 281 -4.09 4.32 15.42
C ILE A 281 -5.54 4.03 15.82
N ASP A 282 -6.35 5.08 15.94
CA ASP A 282 -7.79 5.01 16.09
C ASP A 282 -8.54 5.23 14.76
N GLU A 283 -9.88 5.19 14.78
CA GLU A 283 -10.73 5.39 13.60
C GLU A 283 -10.56 6.77 12.94
N ASN A 284 -10.33 7.82 13.74
CA ASN A 284 -10.16 9.17 13.21
C ASN A 284 -8.82 9.29 12.48
N GLN A 285 -7.76 8.74 13.07
CA GLN A 285 -6.45 8.69 12.44
C GLN A 285 -6.44 7.80 11.18
N LEU A 286 -7.22 6.71 11.16
CA LEU A 286 -7.43 5.94 9.93
C LEU A 286 -8.07 6.81 8.84
N LYS A 287 -9.14 7.56 9.17
CA LYS A 287 -9.78 8.48 8.23
C LYS A 287 -8.79 9.50 7.69
N GLU A 288 -8.03 10.16 8.56
CA GLU A 288 -7.01 11.14 8.15
C GLU A 288 -5.93 10.54 7.23
N ALA A 289 -5.45 9.33 7.56
CA ALA A 289 -4.47 8.63 6.74
C ALA A 289 -5.03 8.28 5.35
N VAL A 290 -6.25 7.75 5.27
CA VAL A 290 -6.92 7.43 4.00
C VAL A 290 -7.13 8.67 3.16
N LEU A 291 -7.63 9.76 3.74
CA LEU A 291 -7.82 11.02 3.04
C LEU A 291 -6.50 11.59 2.49
N THR A 292 -5.41 11.43 3.23
CA THR A 292 -4.06 11.83 2.79
C THR A 292 -3.60 10.97 1.62
N LEU A 293 -3.80 9.65 1.67
CA LEU A 293 -3.38 8.72 0.63
C LEU A 293 -4.08 8.98 -0.70
N ILE A 294 -5.37 9.31 -0.67
CA ILE A 294 -6.16 9.53 -1.89
C ILE A 294 -6.15 10.99 -2.37
N ALA A 295 -5.47 11.91 -1.67
CA ALA A 295 -5.46 13.33 -2.03
C ALA A 295 -4.88 13.57 -3.44
N PRO A 296 -5.37 14.57 -4.19
CA PRO A 296 -4.80 14.90 -5.50
C PRO A 296 -3.37 15.41 -5.34
N GLY A 297 -2.48 15.02 -6.28
CA GLY A 297 -1.18 15.66 -6.47
C GLY A 297 -1.24 16.88 -7.39
N ASP A 298 -0.10 17.24 -7.96
CA ASP A 298 0.00 18.25 -9.02
C ASP A 298 -0.49 17.66 -10.36
N ASN A 299 -0.88 18.53 -11.30
CA ASN A 299 -1.30 18.11 -12.63
C ASN A 299 -0.15 17.35 -13.34
N PRO A 300 -0.32 16.08 -13.72
CA PRO A 300 0.74 15.28 -14.34
C PRO A 300 1.21 15.76 -15.72
N GLY A 301 0.51 16.69 -16.36
CA GLY A 301 0.81 17.14 -17.73
C GLY A 301 0.50 16.08 -18.81
N SER A 302 0.54 16.50 -20.07
CA SER A 302 0.17 15.65 -21.22
C SER A 302 1.15 14.47 -21.41
N ALA A 303 0.62 13.29 -21.74
CA ALA A 303 1.43 12.11 -22.06
C ALA A 303 2.25 12.24 -23.36
N ALA A 304 2.01 13.29 -24.18
CA ALA A 304 2.69 13.54 -25.45
C ALA A 304 4.08 14.20 -25.32
N VAL A 305 4.50 14.59 -24.11
CA VAL A 305 5.87 15.07 -23.87
C VAL A 305 6.80 13.84 -23.80
N LYS A 306 7.82 13.80 -24.67
CA LYS A 306 8.84 12.73 -24.70
C LYS A 306 9.36 12.46 -23.29
N ALA A 307 8.93 11.33 -22.72
CA ALA A 307 9.39 10.88 -21.43
C ALA A 307 10.87 10.47 -21.52
N GLU A 308 11.72 11.05 -20.67
CA GLU A 308 12.90 10.35 -20.17
C GLU A 308 12.44 9.07 -19.46
N PRO A 309 13.15 7.94 -19.61
CA PRO A 309 12.66 6.65 -19.15
C PRO A 309 12.85 6.54 -17.64
N ALA A 310 11.81 6.88 -16.88
CA ALA A 310 11.74 6.61 -15.45
C ALA A 310 10.42 5.89 -15.10
N VAL A 311 9.99 4.94 -15.92
CA VAL A 311 8.95 3.96 -15.54
C VAL A 311 9.17 2.67 -16.33
N ALA A 312 10.09 1.85 -15.88
CA ALA A 312 10.23 0.47 -16.32
C ALA A 312 10.34 -0.46 -15.10
N ASP A 313 9.43 -0.32 -14.14
CA ASP A 313 9.37 -1.27 -13.01
C ASP A 313 8.05 -1.28 -12.20
N LEU A 314 6.96 -0.71 -12.73
CA LEU A 314 5.64 -0.75 -12.07
C LEU A 314 4.53 -1.38 -12.94
N SER A 315 4.88 -1.90 -14.12
CA SER A 315 4.00 -2.79 -14.89
C SER A 315 4.11 -4.27 -14.47
N GLU A 316 5.00 -4.61 -13.53
CA GLU A 316 5.24 -6.01 -13.09
C GLU A 316 4.30 -6.50 -11.97
N THR A 317 3.31 -5.72 -11.53
CA THR A 317 2.27 -6.26 -10.64
C THR A 317 1.18 -7.04 -11.37
N VAL A 318 1.24 -7.22 -12.69
CA VAL A 318 0.45 -8.22 -13.42
C VAL A 318 1.25 -8.83 -14.59
N ASN A 319 1.72 -10.08 -14.39
CA ASN A 319 2.23 -11.13 -15.32
C ASN A 319 3.75 -11.43 -15.44
N ILE A 320 4.10 -12.64 -14.96
CA ILE A 320 5.05 -13.67 -15.43
C ILE A 320 6.27 -13.24 -16.28
N GLY A 321 7.48 -13.34 -15.68
CA GLY A 321 8.70 -13.82 -16.35
C GLY A 321 9.84 -12.82 -16.67
N ASN A 322 10.99 -13.04 -16.00
CA ASN A 322 12.40 -12.73 -16.35
C ASN A 322 12.92 -11.27 -16.55
N GLY A 323 13.62 -10.73 -15.53
CA GLY A 323 15.09 -10.58 -15.54
C GLY A 323 15.78 -9.25 -15.93
N ALA A 324 16.40 -8.60 -14.92
CA ALA A 324 17.75 -7.98 -14.84
C ALA A 324 18.00 -6.44 -15.05
N GLY A 325 18.40 -5.77 -13.94
CA GLY A 325 19.42 -4.69 -13.70
C GLY A 325 19.40 -3.36 -14.50
N ASP A 326 19.80 -2.16 -14.02
CA ASP A 326 20.64 -1.71 -12.89
C ASP A 326 20.51 -0.16 -12.65
N GLU A 327 21.11 0.34 -11.57
CA GLU A 327 21.00 1.60 -10.78
C GLU A 327 21.26 3.00 -11.39
N THR A 328 20.75 4.09 -10.76
CA THR A 328 21.53 5.32 -10.40
C THR A 328 20.82 6.38 -9.49
N ALA A 329 21.49 6.68 -8.34
CA ALA A 329 21.60 7.90 -7.48
C ALA A 329 20.45 8.92 -7.21
N ALA A 330 20.07 9.08 -5.93
CA ALA A 330 18.99 9.93 -5.39
C ALA A 330 19.44 11.24 -4.66
N LYS A 331 18.57 12.26 -4.66
CA LYS A 331 18.64 13.51 -3.85
C LYS A 331 17.59 13.48 -2.71
N PRO A 332 17.75 14.27 -1.62
CA PRO A 332 17.30 13.88 -0.28
C PRO A 332 15.79 13.95 -0.09
N ALA A 333 15.26 12.88 0.52
CA ALA A 333 13.86 12.69 0.83
C ALA A 333 13.37 13.67 1.93
N PRO A 334 12.05 13.94 1.97
CA PRO A 334 11.45 14.75 3.03
C PRO A 334 11.72 14.15 4.43
N LYS A 335 12.07 15.02 5.39
CA LYS A 335 12.33 14.61 6.78
C LYS A 335 11.01 14.58 7.57
N PHE A 336 10.86 13.59 8.44
CA PHE A 336 9.66 13.41 9.28
C PHE A 336 9.96 13.62 10.77
N CYS A 337 8.94 13.94 11.54
CA CYS A 337 9.06 14.14 12.97
C CYS A 337 9.34 12.82 13.68
N LYS A 338 10.53 12.67 14.29
CA LYS A 338 10.90 11.48 15.07
C LYS A 338 10.00 11.17 16.28
N TYR A 339 9.10 12.09 16.66
CA TYR A 339 8.21 11.92 17.82
C TYR A 339 6.78 11.56 17.45
N CYS A 340 6.30 11.94 16.26
CA CYS A 340 4.90 11.77 15.88
C CYS A 340 4.69 11.37 14.41
N GLY A 341 5.76 11.14 13.65
CA GLY A 341 5.69 10.71 12.26
C GLY A 341 5.28 11.78 11.24
N THR A 342 4.75 12.93 11.67
CA THR A 342 4.29 13.98 10.75
C THR A 342 5.43 14.56 9.91
N ALA A 343 5.19 14.75 8.61
CA ALA A 343 6.12 15.39 7.68
C ALA A 343 6.57 16.77 8.20
N LEU A 344 7.87 17.00 8.18
CA LEU A 344 8.43 18.28 8.59
C LEU A 344 8.55 19.21 7.40
N THR A 345 8.19 20.47 7.63
CA THR A 345 8.49 21.53 6.68
C THR A 345 10.00 21.71 6.60
N PRO A 346 10.61 21.78 5.40
CA PRO A 346 12.04 22.03 5.25
C PRO A 346 12.47 23.29 6.03
N GLY A 347 13.45 23.16 6.93
CA GLY A 347 13.95 24.26 7.77
C GLY A 347 13.13 24.57 9.03
N GLY A 348 12.08 23.80 9.35
CA GLY A 348 11.31 23.95 10.57
C GLY A 348 12.12 23.57 11.82
N LYS A 349 12.13 24.43 12.85
CA LYS A 349 12.79 24.16 14.16
C LYS A 349 11.93 23.33 15.11
N PHE A 350 10.62 23.26 14.86
CA PHE A 350 9.64 22.53 15.68
C PHE A 350 8.64 21.81 14.78
N CYS A 351 8.17 20.65 15.22
CA CYS A 351 7.07 19.95 14.56
C CYS A 351 5.77 20.69 14.82
N ARG A 352 5.04 21.06 13.75
CA ARG A 352 3.75 21.75 13.87
C ARG A 352 2.63 20.89 14.45
N SER A 353 2.77 19.57 14.38
CA SER A 353 1.77 18.62 14.88
C SER A 353 1.93 18.35 16.37
N CYS A 354 3.14 18.01 16.84
CA CYS A 354 3.36 17.65 18.25
C CYS A 354 4.09 18.71 19.09
N GLY A 355 4.48 19.85 18.49
CA GLY A 355 5.16 20.96 19.17
C GLY A 355 6.61 20.70 19.58
N LYS A 356 7.13 19.47 19.41
CA LYS A 356 8.48 19.10 19.84
C LYS A 356 9.56 19.65 18.89
N PRO A 357 10.74 20.04 19.42
CA PRO A 357 11.84 20.52 18.61
C PRO A 357 12.37 19.41 17.70
N VAL A 358 12.58 19.76 16.44
CA VAL A 358 13.23 18.87 15.46
C VAL A 358 14.71 19.22 15.45
N GLY A 359 15.50 18.30 16.00
CA GLY A 359 16.95 18.46 16.15
C GLY A 359 17.61 18.80 14.81
N LYS A 360 18.65 19.63 14.86
CA LYS A 360 19.44 20.06 13.71
C LYS A 360 19.83 18.91 12.79
#